data_AF-A0A7S3I0E9-F1
#
_entry.id   AF-A0A7S3I0E9-F1
#
_cell.length_a   1.000
_cell.length_b   1.000
_cell.length_c   1.000
_cell.angle_alpha   90.00
_cell.angle_beta   90.00
_cell.angle_gamma   90.00
#
_symmetry.space_group_name_H-M   'P 1'
#
loop_
_entity.id
_entity.type
_entity.pdbx_description
1 polymer ?
#
loop_
_entity_poly.entity_id
_entity_poly.type
_entity_poly.pdbx_seq_one_letter_code
_entity_poly.pdbx_strand_id
1 'polypeptide(L)'
;GYGDLSPKSNPEMVLGIFIMLGGVAFFSYIMGSFIEIISTFNQNLGNEEQTFDLHNWMTLLTRFRDKPLPNSLYRQINQHFKQYWGHNRLSQVQKDNEFINALPRQIKRGIIVHYLFDDIFYNFRFFFNPQKNKDSKFLYDVAF
;
A
#
# COMPACT_ATOMS: atom_id res chain seq x y z
N GLY A 1 10.08 -2.92 -36.47
CA GLY A 1 10.69 -3.89 -37.40
C GLY A 1 10.22 -3.57 -38.79
N TYR A 2 11.05 -3.80 -39.81
CA TYR A 2 10.75 -3.36 -41.18
C TYR A 2 9.62 -4.16 -41.86
N GLY A 3 9.43 -5.44 -41.52
CA GLY A 3 8.39 -6.27 -42.15
C GLY A 3 8.70 -6.55 -43.63
N ASP A 4 7.66 -6.81 -44.43
CA ASP A 4 7.80 -7.13 -45.87
C ASP A 4 8.30 -5.94 -46.72
N LEU A 5 8.16 -4.71 -46.21
CA LEU A 5 8.64 -3.49 -46.85
C LEU A 5 9.90 -2.98 -46.14
N SER A 6 11.04 -3.08 -46.81
CA SER A 6 12.33 -2.58 -46.32
C SER A 6 12.86 -1.47 -47.21
N PRO A 7 13.48 -0.41 -46.63
CA PRO A 7 14.07 0.66 -47.41
C PRO A 7 15.23 0.11 -48.24
N LYS A 8 15.23 0.37 -49.55
CA LYS A 8 16.29 -0.09 -50.47
C LYS A 8 17.17 1.04 -50.97
N SER A 9 16.64 2.26 -51.04
CA SER A 9 17.41 3.42 -51.47
C SER A 9 18.04 4.16 -50.28
N ASN A 10 19.21 4.76 -50.48
CA ASN A 10 19.90 5.56 -49.46
C ASN A 10 19.01 6.62 -48.76
N PRO A 11 18.15 7.40 -49.46
CA PRO A 11 17.26 8.34 -48.77
C PRO A 11 16.16 7.64 -47.95
N GLU A 12 15.61 6.51 -48.42
CA GLU A 12 14.64 5.71 -47.65
C GLU A 12 15.28 5.14 -46.37
N MET A 13 16.55 4.72 -46.43
CA MET A 13 17.27 4.20 -45.28
C MET A 13 17.49 5.28 -44.22
N VAL A 14 17.89 6.49 -44.62
CA VAL A 14 18.05 7.62 -43.68
C VAL A 14 16.72 7.96 -43.00
N LEU A 15 15.64 8.03 -43.77
CA LEU A 15 14.30 8.26 -43.22
C LEU A 15 13.87 7.13 -42.26
N GLY A 16 14.16 5.88 -42.61
CA GLY A 16 13.94 4.72 -41.75
C GLY A 16 14.70 4.79 -40.43
N ILE A 17 15.96 5.26 -40.43
CA ILE A 17 16.76 5.45 -39.22
C ILE A 17 16.12 6.50 -38.30
N PHE A 18 15.68 7.65 -38.85
CA PHE A 18 15.00 8.67 -38.05
C PHE A 18 13.68 8.18 -37.46
N ILE A 19 12.89 7.42 -38.23
CA ILE A 19 11.64 6.82 -37.74
C ILE A 19 11.92 5.78 -36.65
N MET A 20 12.97 4.96 -36.78
CA MET A 20 13.33 4.00 -35.75
C MET A 20 13.82 4.68 -34.47
N LEU A 21 14.65 5.72 -34.58
CA LEU A 21 15.11 6.50 -33.41
C LEU A 21 13.95 7.18 -32.69
N GLY A 22 13.05 7.82 -33.46
CA GLY A 22 11.82 8.42 -32.90
C GLY A 22 10.90 7.36 -32.28
N GLY A 23 10.76 6.20 -32.92
CA GLY A 23 9.96 5.08 -32.45
C GLY A 23 10.48 4.50 -31.13
N VAL A 24 11.80 4.33 -30.98
CA VAL A 24 12.41 3.89 -29.72
C VAL A 24 12.17 4.91 -28.61
N ALA A 25 12.37 6.20 -28.89
CA ALA A 25 12.14 7.25 -27.89
C ALA A 25 10.66 7.29 -27.44
N PHE A 26 9.72 7.23 -28.38
CA PHE A 26 8.29 7.20 -28.08
C PHE A 26 7.89 5.94 -27.30
N PHE A 27 8.40 4.78 -27.70
CA PHE A 27 8.14 3.52 -27.01
C PHE A 27 8.70 3.52 -25.58
N SER A 28 9.93 4.01 -25.38
CA SER A 28 10.54 4.14 -24.06
C SER A 28 9.74 5.05 -23.14
N TYR A 29 9.16 6.14 -23.66
CA TYR A 29 8.28 7.02 -22.90
C TYR A 29 7.02 6.30 -22.42
N ILE A 30 6.31 5.60 -23.32
CA ILE A 30 5.10 4.84 -22.96
C ILE A 30 5.43 3.76 -21.93
N MET A 31 6.51 3.00 -22.13
CA MET A 31 6.93 1.96 -21.19
C MET A 31 7.30 2.54 -19.83
N GLY A 32 7.94 3.72 -19.78
CA GLY A 32 8.24 4.41 -18.54
C GLY A 32 6.97 4.73 -17.75
N SER A 33 5.98 5.36 -18.39
CA SER A 33 4.69 5.64 -17.75
C SER A 33 3.95 4.36 -17.34
N PHE A 34 4.03 3.30 -18.13
CA PHE A 34 3.40 2.03 -17.81
C PHE A 34 4.02 1.36 -16.57
N ILE A 35 5.35 1.38 -16.45
CA ILE A 35 6.06 0.88 -15.26
C ILE A 35 5.67 1.69 -14.03
N GLU A 36 5.56 3.02 -14.14
CA GLU A 36 5.13 3.90 -13.04
C GLU A 36 3.70 3.58 -12.57
N ILE A 37 2.77 3.36 -13.51
CA ILE A 37 1.40 2.95 -13.20
C ILE A 37 1.39 1.61 -12.46
N ILE A 38 2.16 0.62 -12.93
CA ILE A 38 2.26 -0.69 -12.27
C ILE A 38 2.86 -0.55 -10.88
N SER A 39 3.93 0.23 -10.74
CA SER A 39 4.59 0.47 -9.45
C SER A 39 3.62 1.09 -8.44
N THR A 40 2.87 2.10 -8.86
CA THR A 40 1.86 2.77 -8.03
C THR A 40 0.71 1.82 -7.67
N PHE A 41 0.27 1.00 -8.62
CA PHE A 41 -0.76 -0.01 -8.37
C PHE A 41 -0.31 -1.05 -7.34
N ASN A 42 0.93 -1.55 -7.45
CA ASN A 42 1.49 -2.51 -6.50
C ASN A 42 1.67 -1.91 -5.10
N GLN A 43 2.08 -0.65 -4.98
CA GLN A 43 2.16 0.03 -3.68
C GLN A 43 0.79 0.14 -2.99
N ASN A 44 -0.28 0.33 -3.77
CA ASN A 44 -1.64 0.39 -3.25
C ASN A 44 -2.19 -0.98 -2.80
N LEU A 45 -1.51 -2.09 -3.12
CA LEU A 45 -1.85 -3.44 -2.66
C LEU A 45 -1.18 -3.82 -1.33
N GLY A 46 -0.77 -2.84 -0.51
CA GLY A 46 0.09 -2.95 0.69
C GLY A 46 -0.13 -4.09 1.71
N ASN A 47 -1.19 -4.88 1.59
CA ASN A 47 -1.35 -6.16 2.28
C ASN A 47 -0.32 -7.22 1.82
N GLU A 48 0.16 -7.17 0.58
CA GLU A 48 1.17 -8.10 0.06
C GLU A 48 2.56 -7.84 0.66
N GLU A 49 2.94 -6.58 0.83
CA GLU A 49 4.22 -6.17 1.42
C GLU A 49 4.33 -6.62 2.88
N GLN A 50 3.28 -6.42 3.68
CA GLN A 50 3.24 -6.85 5.08
C GLN A 50 3.38 -8.37 5.22
N THR A 51 2.77 -9.12 4.30
CA THR A 51 2.89 -10.59 4.27
C THR A 51 4.31 -11.03 3.93
N PHE A 52 4.98 -10.33 3.02
CA PHE A 52 6.37 -10.57 2.67
C PHE A 52 7.32 -10.29 3.85
N ASP A 53 7.13 -9.17 4.55
CA ASP A 53 7.93 -8.81 5.73
C ASP A 53 7.80 -9.81 6.86
N LEU A 54 6.58 -10.29 7.13
CA LEU A 54 6.36 -11.36 8.11
C LEU A 54 7.06 -12.66 7.69
N HIS A 55 7.02 -13.01 6.40
CA HIS A 55 7.73 -14.18 5.90
C HIS A 55 9.25 -14.04 6.06
N ASN A 56 9.80 -12.88 5.76
CA ASN A 56 11.21 -12.57 5.96
C ASN A 56 11.58 -12.66 7.46
N TRP A 57 10.80 -12.05 8.34
CA TRP A 57 10.99 -12.14 9.79
C TRP A 57 10.97 -13.59 10.31
N MET A 58 10.00 -14.40 9.85
CA MET A 58 9.94 -15.82 10.20
C MET A 58 11.16 -16.60 9.71
N THR A 59 11.68 -16.24 8.53
CA THR A 59 12.91 -16.83 7.96
C THR A 59 14.15 -16.40 8.76
N LEU A 60 14.19 -15.17 9.25
CA LEU A 60 15.28 -14.73 10.15
C LEU A 60 15.22 -15.46 11.49
N LEU A 61 14.04 -15.72 12.04
CA LEU A 61 13.89 -16.47 13.27
C LEU A 61 14.42 -17.91 13.20
N THR A 62 14.36 -18.55 12.03
CA THR A 62 14.95 -19.90 11.88
C THR A 62 16.47 -19.87 11.98
N ARG A 63 17.12 -18.75 11.65
CA ARG A 63 18.57 -18.58 11.82
C ARG A 63 19.00 -18.50 13.29
N PHE A 64 18.11 -18.04 14.18
CA PHE A 64 18.40 -17.91 15.62
C PHE A 64 17.93 -19.11 16.45
N ARG A 65 17.50 -20.20 15.80
CA ARG A 65 17.12 -21.45 16.46
C ARG A 65 17.83 -22.64 15.86
N ASP A 66 18.18 -23.60 16.70
CA ASP A 66 18.69 -24.91 16.27
C ASP A 66 17.62 -25.78 15.56
N LYS A 67 16.33 -25.44 15.73
CA LYS A 67 15.20 -26.16 15.12
C LYS A 67 14.23 -25.18 14.45
N PRO A 68 13.74 -25.48 13.24
CA PRO A 68 12.74 -24.66 12.57
C PRO A 68 11.45 -24.60 13.38
N LEU A 69 10.66 -23.55 13.17
CA LEU A 69 9.33 -23.45 13.78
C LEU A 69 8.44 -24.62 13.34
N PRO A 70 7.64 -25.20 14.24
CA PRO A 70 6.63 -26.19 13.85
C PRO A 70 5.69 -25.62 12.79
N ASN A 71 5.42 -26.40 11.73
CA ASN A 71 4.53 -25.98 10.63
C ASN A 71 3.15 -25.54 11.11
N SER A 72 2.64 -26.12 12.19
CA SER A 72 1.37 -25.73 12.82
C SER A 72 1.39 -24.31 13.37
N LEU A 73 2.49 -23.88 13.98
CA LEU A 73 2.66 -22.53 14.52
C LEU A 73 2.89 -21.52 13.41
N TYR A 74 3.71 -21.88 12.41
CA TYR A 74 3.90 -21.07 11.19
C TYR A 74 2.56 -20.72 10.53
N ARG A 75 1.69 -21.73 10.36
CA ARG A 75 0.36 -21.54 9.78
C ARG A 75 -0.54 -20.65 10.64
N GLN A 76 -0.52 -20.83 11.96
CA GLN A 76 -1.30 -20.01 12.89
C GLN A 76 -0.89 -18.54 12.85
N ILE A 77 0.42 -18.27 12.84
CA ILE A 77 0.96 -16.90 12.76
C ILE A 77 0.51 -16.25 11.44
N ASN A 78 0.72 -16.90 10.31
CA ASN A 78 0.29 -16.37 9.01
C ASN A 78 -1.21 -16.14 8.93
N GLN A 79 -2.01 -17.08 9.44
CA GLN A 79 -3.46 -16.95 9.45
C GLN A 79 -3.92 -15.78 10.32
N HIS A 80 -3.33 -15.61 11.51
CA HIS A 80 -3.62 -14.48 12.39
C HIS A 80 -3.29 -13.15 11.71
N PHE A 81 -2.07 -12.98 11.19
CA PHE A 81 -1.66 -11.71 10.60
C PHE A 81 -2.41 -11.38 9.31
N LYS A 82 -2.73 -12.39 8.48
CA LYS A 82 -3.59 -12.20 7.31
C LYS A 82 -4.97 -11.65 7.70
N GLN A 83 -5.55 -12.16 8.78
CA GLN A 83 -6.83 -11.66 9.31
C GLN A 83 -6.69 -10.27 9.94
N TYR A 84 -5.63 -10.05 10.71
CA TYR A 84 -5.34 -8.79 11.38
C TYR A 84 -5.19 -7.64 10.38
N TRP A 85 -4.39 -7.80 9.34
CA TRP A 85 -4.20 -6.75 8.32
C TRP A 85 -5.45 -6.54 7.48
N GLY A 86 -6.16 -7.62 7.10
CA GLY A 86 -7.42 -7.52 6.36
C GLY A 86 -8.55 -6.81 7.11
N HIS A 87 -8.51 -6.80 8.45
CA HIS A 87 -9.51 -6.13 9.30
C HIS A 87 -8.94 -4.94 10.07
N ASN A 88 -7.76 -4.45 9.71
CA ASN A 88 -7.15 -3.32 10.40
C ASN A 88 -7.86 -2.01 10.02
N ARG A 89 -8.64 -1.47 10.96
CA ARG A 89 -9.38 -0.21 10.82
C ARG A 89 -8.48 1.01 10.55
N LEU A 90 -7.24 0.96 11.06
CA LEU A 90 -6.26 2.04 10.93
C LEU A 90 -5.33 1.87 9.72
N SER A 91 -5.52 0.82 8.90
CA SER A 91 -4.65 0.54 7.75
C SER A 91 -4.49 1.73 6.80
N GLN A 92 -5.55 2.53 6.63
CA GLN A 92 -5.60 3.71 5.75
C GLN A 92 -5.27 5.02 6.47
N VAL A 93 -5.31 5.05 7.81
CA VAL A 93 -5.10 6.24 8.63
C VAL A 93 -3.83 6.08 9.47
N GLN A 94 -2.71 5.85 8.77
CA GLN A 94 -1.41 5.73 9.42
C GLN A 94 -0.88 7.10 9.86
N LYS A 95 -0.11 7.12 10.96
CA LYS A 95 0.45 8.36 11.54
C LYS A 95 1.36 9.10 10.56
N ASP A 96 2.01 8.37 9.67
CA ASP A 96 2.97 8.90 8.72
C ASP A 96 2.33 9.31 7.38
N ASN A 97 1.01 9.12 7.22
CA ASN A 97 0.33 9.49 5.98
C ASN A 97 0.23 11.03 5.86
N GLU A 98 0.96 11.58 4.89
CA GLU A 98 1.01 13.03 4.61
C GLU A 98 -0.37 13.62 4.34
N PHE A 99 -1.23 12.89 3.61
CA PHE A 99 -2.59 13.32 3.32
C PHE A 99 -3.40 13.47 4.61
N ILE A 100 -3.34 12.46 5.49
CA ILE A 100 -4.01 12.54 6.79
C ILE A 100 -3.45 13.73 7.55
N ASN A 101 -2.13 13.90 7.60
CA ASN A 101 -1.48 14.98 8.34
C ASN A 101 -1.87 16.38 7.85
N ALA A 102 -2.11 16.57 6.55
CA ALA A 102 -2.59 17.81 5.96
C ALA A 102 -4.05 18.16 6.31
N LEU A 103 -4.86 17.19 6.74
CA LEU A 103 -6.27 17.45 7.08
C LEU A 103 -6.41 18.32 8.35
N PRO A 104 -7.40 19.24 8.37
CA PRO A 104 -7.80 19.94 9.58
C PRO A 104 -8.16 18.98 10.72
N ARG A 105 -7.86 19.39 11.96
CA ARG A 105 -8.08 18.56 13.17
C ARG A 105 -9.52 18.07 13.31
N GLN A 106 -10.50 18.89 12.92
CA GLN A 106 -11.92 18.55 12.98
C GLN A 106 -12.26 17.38 12.06
N ILE A 107 -11.68 17.35 10.85
CA ILE A 107 -11.91 16.28 9.88
C ILE A 107 -11.23 14.98 10.33
N LYS A 108 -9.98 15.05 10.80
CA LYS A 108 -9.26 13.91 11.39
C LYS A 108 -10.07 13.26 12.51
N ARG A 109 -10.59 14.09 13.41
CA ARG A 109 -11.44 13.65 14.52
C ARG A 109 -12.73 13.01 14.02
N GLY A 110 -13.38 13.60 13.01
CA GLY A 110 -14.58 13.02 12.40
C GLY A 110 -14.34 11.61 11.86
N ILE A 111 -13.27 11.43 11.10
CA ILE A 111 -12.89 10.12 10.52
C ILE A 111 -12.61 9.09 11.64
N ILE A 112 -11.82 9.47 12.64
CA ILE A 112 -11.40 8.53 13.68
C ILE A 112 -12.55 8.21 14.64
N VAL A 113 -13.19 9.24 15.22
CA VAL A 113 -14.16 9.06 16.31
C VAL A 113 -15.54 8.67 15.81
N HIS A 114 -16.00 9.26 14.70
CA HIS A 114 -17.38 9.08 14.22
C HIS A 114 -17.51 8.06 13.08
N TYR A 115 -16.41 7.62 12.47
CA TYR A 115 -16.46 6.63 11.40
C TYR A 115 -15.71 5.33 11.77
N LEU A 116 -14.45 5.39 12.19
CA LEU A 116 -13.65 4.19 12.45
C LEU A 116 -13.94 3.50 13.80
N PHE A 117 -14.22 4.29 14.84
CA PHE A 117 -14.36 3.81 16.22
C PHE A 117 -15.74 4.07 16.84
N ASP A 118 -16.72 4.50 16.04
CA ASP A 118 -18.06 4.84 16.55
C ASP A 118 -18.73 3.66 17.27
N ASP A 119 -18.60 2.46 16.71
CA ASP A 119 -19.10 1.21 17.31
C ASP A 119 -18.44 0.90 18.66
N ILE A 120 -17.12 1.11 18.78
CA ILE A 120 -16.37 0.89 20.03
C ILE A 120 -16.83 1.91 21.07
N PHE A 121 -16.89 3.20 20.71
CA PHE A 121 -17.33 4.23 21.65
C PHE A 121 -18.80 4.09 22.04
N TYR A 122 -19.63 3.56 21.14
CA TYR A 122 -21.02 3.25 21.43
C TYR A 122 -21.15 2.05 22.39
N ASN A 123 -20.47 0.94 22.10
CA ASN A 123 -20.53 -0.27 22.92
C ASN A 123 -19.96 -0.03 24.33
N PHE A 124 -18.92 0.78 24.44
CA PHE A 124 -18.27 1.13 25.69
C PHE A 124 -18.67 2.54 26.19
N ARG A 125 -19.88 3.00 25.87
CA ARG A 125 -20.37 4.36 26.19
C ARG A 125 -20.27 4.73 27.67
N PHE A 126 -20.41 3.77 28.58
CA PHE A 126 -20.30 4.02 30.02
C PHE A 126 -18.87 4.36 30.44
N PHE A 127 -17.88 3.79 29.77
CA PHE A 127 -16.47 4.06 30.03
C PHE A 127 -16.01 5.34 29.35
N PHE A 128 -16.31 5.50 28.05
CA PHE A 128 -15.80 6.62 27.26
C PHE A 128 -16.62 7.91 27.37
N ASN A 129 -17.89 7.79 27.78
CA ASN A 129 -18.86 8.89 27.88
C ASN A 129 -18.79 9.87 26.69
N PRO A 130 -19.09 9.39 25.47
CA PRO A 130 -18.80 10.12 24.23
C PRO A 130 -19.54 11.47 24.13
N GLN A 131 -20.71 11.61 24.77
CA GLN A 131 -21.46 12.87 24.80
C GLN A 131 -20.73 13.95 25.62
N LYS A 132 -20.14 13.58 26.76
CA LYS A 132 -19.38 14.50 27.61
C LYS A 132 -18.02 14.85 27.01
N ASN A 133 -17.41 13.90 26.30
CA ASN A 133 -16.09 14.06 25.68
C ASN A 133 -16.17 14.47 24.18
N LYS A 134 -17.32 14.99 23.73
CA LYS A 134 -17.55 15.34 22.33
C LYS A 134 -16.66 16.48 21.81
N ASP A 135 -16.14 17.33 22.69
CA ASP A 135 -15.19 18.39 22.29
C ASP A 135 -13.77 18.15 22.84
N SER A 136 -13.62 17.13 23.69
CA SER A 136 -12.33 16.77 24.29
C SER A 136 -11.44 16.00 23.32
N LYS A 137 -10.12 16.20 23.41
CA LYS A 137 -9.11 15.43 22.65
C LYS A 137 -9.05 13.95 23.07
N PHE A 138 -9.58 13.61 24.25
CA PHE A 138 -9.51 12.27 24.81
C PHE A 138 -9.93 11.15 23.85
N LEU A 139 -11.09 11.29 23.18
CA LEU A 139 -11.57 10.25 22.25
C LEU A 139 -10.66 10.08 21.03
N TYR A 140 -10.02 11.17 20.60
CA TYR A 140 -9.06 11.14 19.50
C TYR A 140 -7.75 10.48 19.94
N ASP A 141 -7.22 10.87 21.10
CA ASP A 141 -5.93 10.38 21.61
C ASP A 141 -5.98 8.89 21.99
N VAL A 142 -7.14 8.37 22.40
CA VAL A 142 -7.30 6.93 22.71
C VAL A 142 -7.45 6.09 21.44
N ALA A 143 -8.00 6.66 20.36
CA ALA A 143 -8.21 5.94 19.11
C ALA A 143 -6.99 5.96 18.17
N PHE A 144 -5.96 6.78 18.46
CA PHE A 144 -4.83 7.04 17.57
C PHE A 144 -3.47 6.81 18.22
#